data_AF-A0A9E4PEJ2-F1
#
_entry.id   AF-A0A9E4PEJ2-F1
#
_cell.length_a   1.000
_cell.length_b   1.000
_cell.length_c   1.000
_cell.angle_alpha   90.00
_cell.angle_beta   90.00
_cell.angle_gamma   90.00
#
_symmetry.space_group_name_H-M   'P 1'
#
loop_
_entity.id
_entity.type
_entity.pdbx_description
1 polymer ?
#
loop_
_entity_poly.entity_id
_entity_poly.type
_entity_poly.pdbx_seq_one_letter_code
_entity_poly.pdbx_strand_id
1 'polypeptide(L)' 'MKLPQAGDLAPEFELLTDSGETVRLSDYRGKKLVLFFYPRADTPG' A
#
# COMPACT_ATOMS: atom_id res chain seq x y z
N MET A 1 -18.32 -5.07 -1.48
CA MET A 1 -16.94 -4.66 -1.85
C MET A 1 -16.36 -5.72 -2.77
N LYS A 2 -15.66 -5.32 -3.84
CA LYS A 2 -15.01 -6.25 -4.77
C LYS A 2 -13.63 -6.59 -4.22
N LEU A 3 -13.29 -7.87 -4.14
CA LEU A 3 -11.93 -8.30 -3.82
C LEU A 3 -11.02 -7.99 -5.02
N PRO A 4 -9.80 -7.47 -4.80
CA PRO A 4 -8.84 -7.25 -5.88
C PRO A 4 -8.53 -8.56 -6.60
N GLN A 5 -8.39 -8.49 -7.91
CA GLN A 5 -8.02 -9.61 -8.78
C GLN A 5 -6.88 -9.15 -9.71
N ALA A 6 -6.16 -10.12 -10.28
CA ALA A 6 -5.07 -9.82 -11.21
C ALA A 6 -5.58 -9.01 -12.42
N GLY A 7 -4.85 -7.95 -12.78
CA GLY A 7 -5.19 -7.05 -13.88
C GLY A 7 -6.07 -5.87 -13.50
N ASP A 8 -6.73 -5.89 -12.33
CA ASP A 8 -7.41 -4.70 -11.82
C ASP A 8 -6.40 -3.59 -11.49
N LEU A 9 -6.76 -2.34 -11.77
CA LEU A 9 -6.01 -1.20 -11.26
C LEU A 9 -6.08 -1.19 -9.73
N ALA A 10 -4.92 -1.00 -9.09
CA ALA A 10 -4.87 -0.83 -7.65
C ALA A 10 -5.71 0.40 -7.25
N PRO A 11 -6.57 0.29 -6.21
CA PRO A 11 -7.30 1.43 -5.68
C PRO A 11 -6.34 2.52 -5.20
N GLU A 12 -6.73 3.79 -5.37
CA GLU A 12 -5.98 4.88 -4.76
C GLU A 12 -6.00 4.79 -3.24
N PHE A 13 -4.86 5.10 -2.64
CA PHE A 13 -4.71 5.18 -1.19
C PHE A 13 -3.85 6.37 -0.82
N GLU A 14 -4.11 6.87 0.38
CA GLU A 14 -3.31 7.86 1.07
C GLU A 14 -3.15 7.40 2.50
N LEU A 15 -1.91 7.24 2.95
CA LEU A 15 -1.59 6.72 4.27
C LEU A 15 -0.54 7.59 4.95
N LEU A 16 -0.65 7.70 6.27
CA LEU A 16 0.39 8.28 7.10
C LEU A 16 1.44 7.21 7.42
N THR A 17 2.70 7.57 7.27
CA THR A 17 3.84 6.74 7.71
C THR A 17 4.12 6.93 9.20
N ASP A 18 5.02 6.11 9.74
CA ASP A 18 5.53 6.24 11.10
C ASP A 18 6.36 7.53 11.32
N SER A 19 6.95 8.10 10.26
CA SER A 19 7.61 9.41 10.28
C SER A 19 6.65 10.60 10.22
N GLY A 20 5.34 10.36 10.03
CA GLY A 20 4.34 11.42 9.84
C GLY A 20 4.27 11.97 8.42
N GLU A 21 4.99 11.38 7.47
CA GLU A 21 4.90 11.72 6.06
C GLU A 21 3.67 11.06 5.43
N THR A 22 3.04 11.75 4.49
CA THR A 22 1.93 11.20 3.71
C THR A 22 2.44 10.50 2.47
N VAL A 23 2.01 9.26 2.26
CA VAL A 23 2.32 8.47 1.06
C VAL A 23 1.05 8.24 0.25
N ARG A 24 1.11 8.56 -1.05
CA ARG A 24 0.03 8.27 -2.01
C ARG A 24 0.48 7.29 -3.08
N LEU A 25 -0.41 6.44 -3.56
CA LEU A 25 -0.09 5.54 -4.68
C LEU A 25 0.27 6.34 -5.96
N SER A 26 -0.31 7.53 -6.14
CA SER A 26 0.02 8.46 -7.22
C SER A 26 1.49 8.88 -7.26
N ASP A 27 2.19 8.87 -6.13
CA ASP A 27 3.58 9.32 -6.04
C ASP A 27 4.55 8.33 -6.73
N TYR A 28 4.10 7.11 -7.00
CA TYR A 28 4.89 6.02 -7.59
C TYR A 28 4.56 5.75 -9.07
N ARG A 29 3.83 6.63 -9.75
CA ARG A 29 3.50 6.44 -11.17
C ARG A 29 4.76 6.24 -12.03
N GLY A 30 4.70 5.26 -12.92
CA GLY A 30 5.83 4.86 -13.78
C GLY A 30 6.85 3.93 -13.11
N LYS A 31 6.69 3.59 -11.83
CA LYS A 31 7.56 2.64 -11.11
C LYS A 31 6.83 1.32 -10.89
N LYS A 32 7.58 0.22 -10.83
CA LYS A 32 7.07 -1.07 -10.33
C LYS A 32 7.04 -1.03 -8.80
N LEU A 33 5.91 -1.41 -8.21
CA LEU A 33 5.68 -1.37 -6.77
C LEU A 33 5.15 -2.73 -6.28
N VAL A 34 5.55 -3.10 -5.07
CA VAL A 34 4.99 -4.23 -4.32
C VAL A 34 4.41 -3.67 -3.02
N LEU A 35 3.14 -3.95 -2.76
CA LEU A 35 2.48 -3.58 -1.50
C LEU A 35 2.30 -4.85 -0.65
N PHE A 36 2.73 -4.79 0.60
CA PHE A 36 2.72 -5.91 1.53
C PHE A 36 2.07 -5.48 2.85
N PHE A 37 1.24 -6.35 3.42
CA PHE A 37 0.58 -6.13 4.70
C PHE A 37 1.04 -7.20 5.69
N TYR A 38 1.31 -6.79 6.92
CA TYR A 38 1.59 -7.69 8.04
C TYR A 38 0.65 -7.36 9.22
N PRO A 39 0.31 -8.34 10.08
CA PRO A 39 -0.74 -8.16 11.09
C PRO A 39 -0.40 -7.12 12.15
N ARG A 40 0.84 -7.12 12.64
CA ARG A 40 1.30 -6.24 13.72
C ARG A 40 2.81 -6.10 13.74
N ALA A 41 3.28 -4.88 14.01
CA ALA A 41 4.70 -4.61 14.23
C ALA A 41 5.18 -5.25 15.54
N ASP A 42 6.47 -5.55 15.62
CA ASP A 42 7.14 -6.05 16.84
C ASP A 42 6.52 -7.34 17.41
N THR A 43 6.05 -8.23 16.53
CA THR A 43 5.60 -9.57 16.92
C THR A 43 6.44 -10.64 16.21
N PRO A 44 6.75 -11.78 16.87
CA PRO A 44 7.64 -12.81 16.30
C PRO A 44 7.17 -13.42 14.96
N GLY A 45 5.88 -13.33 14.65
CA GLY A 45 5.26 -14.05 13.53
C GLY A 45 4.97 -15.50 13.86
#